data_AF-A0AAD5XSE4-F1
#
_entry.id   AF-A0AAD5XSE4-F1
#
_cell.length_a   1.000
_cell.length_b   1.000
_cell.length_c   1.000
_cell.angle_alpha   90.00
_cell.angle_beta   90.00
_cell.angle_gamma   90.00
#
_symmetry.space_group_name_H-M   'P 1'
#
loop_
_entity.id
_entity.type
_entity.pdbx_description
1 polymer ?
#
loop_
_entity_poly.entity_id
_entity_poly.type
_entity_poly.pdbx_seq_one_letter_code
_entity_poly.pdbx_strand_id
1 'polypeptide(L)'
;MAVFPRVACRANACFRASVAVSFPSVRTSFRASQQSVVTTHRHLHATTQSRSPPSAAPTALAAGGAADVQSEMDLRLQSVVADFHAPVRFAIAYGSGVFLQKGYKPAAIGSKDAPMVDFLFGVTHPEHWHSLNIRQNRHHYSALAYLGSKVVSNVQETMGAGLYFNPDVEVAGVRIKYGVVSMDRLIRDLHDWETLYLAGRLQKPVKVLRSDARVNLANRRNLRASVRAALLLLPSEFTEEELFCAIAGLSYTGDFRMKMGENPHKVFNIVYTQMDAFRELYKPVIEDLPNVNYVSESQIVQDLDARLRAQLLQKLPQNLHDKIYLYYQRSPASNGSSTAALQEPQLSLSVASSPQLAQITEQSLGDIVRWPAISQSLKGILTAGFARAFVYAGRKLKKSFAGRSSPRKSS
;
A
#
# COMPACT_ATOMS: atom_id res chain seq x y z
N MET A 1 -36.82 14.76 -12.97
CA MET A 1 -36.09 16.02 -13.21
C MET A 1 -35.69 16.57 -11.84
N ALA A 2 -34.47 16.34 -11.39
CA ALA A 2 -33.91 16.97 -10.20
C ALA A 2 -32.39 16.89 -10.29
N VAL A 3 -31.77 18.06 -10.28
CA VAL A 3 -30.35 18.32 -10.52
C VAL A 3 -29.65 18.42 -9.17
N PHE A 4 -28.58 17.66 -8.95
CA PHE A 4 -27.68 17.83 -7.81
C PHE A 4 -26.67 18.95 -8.09
N PRO A 5 -26.40 19.88 -7.15
CA PRO A 5 -25.40 20.91 -7.36
C PRO A 5 -23.99 20.42 -6.98
N ARG A 6 -23.03 20.76 -7.85
CA ARG A 6 -21.58 20.68 -7.59
C ARG A 6 -21.19 21.80 -6.63
N VAL A 7 -20.46 21.48 -5.56
CA VAL A 7 -19.78 22.48 -4.72
C VAL A 7 -18.30 22.50 -5.05
N ALA A 8 -17.85 23.63 -5.57
CA ALA A 8 -16.47 23.97 -5.88
C ALA A 8 -15.72 24.40 -4.61
N CYS A 9 -14.46 23.97 -4.49
CA CYS A 9 -13.59 24.27 -3.35
C CYS A 9 -12.83 25.60 -3.59
N ARG A 10 -13.00 26.59 -2.71
CA ARG A 10 -12.18 27.82 -2.65
C ARG A 10 -11.10 27.66 -1.58
N ALA A 11 -9.89 28.10 -1.92
CA ALA A 11 -8.71 28.14 -1.07
C ALA A 11 -8.63 29.43 -0.23
N ASN A 12 -8.01 29.33 0.96
CA ASN A 12 -7.26 30.33 1.73
C ASN A 12 -7.11 29.80 3.17
N ALA A 13 -6.12 30.10 4.00
CA ALA A 13 -4.74 30.58 3.92
C ALA A 13 -4.17 30.39 5.37
N CYS A 14 -2.84 30.33 5.50
CA CYS A 14 -2.05 30.05 6.71
C CYS A 14 -2.45 30.75 8.02
N PHE A 15 -2.10 30.14 9.17
CA PHE A 15 -1.32 30.81 10.24
C PHE A 15 -0.52 29.78 11.09
N ARG A 16 0.74 30.10 11.37
CA ARG A 16 1.68 29.35 12.23
C ARG A 16 1.59 29.88 13.67
N ALA A 17 1.64 29.00 14.67
CA ALA A 17 2.20 29.29 15.98
C ALA A 17 2.75 28.00 16.62
N SER A 18 4.01 28.05 17.03
CA SER A 18 4.74 27.01 17.77
C SER A 18 4.60 27.26 19.27
N VAL A 19 4.34 26.24 20.10
CA VAL A 19 4.78 26.23 21.51
C VAL A 19 5.06 24.78 21.96
N ALA A 20 6.05 24.70 22.85
CA ALA A 20 6.84 23.57 23.32
C ALA A 20 6.14 22.54 24.22
N VAL A 21 6.74 21.35 24.25
CA VAL A 21 6.41 20.14 24.99
C VAL A 21 7.01 20.18 26.41
N SER A 22 6.33 19.60 27.40
CA SER A 22 6.93 19.07 28.63
C SER A 22 6.14 17.85 29.13
N PHE A 23 6.83 16.74 29.36
CA PHE A 23 6.28 15.49 29.91
C PHE A 23 6.90 15.19 31.27
N PRO A 24 6.11 14.81 32.30
CA PRO A 24 6.64 14.12 33.47
C PRO A 24 6.54 12.59 33.33
N SER A 25 7.60 11.94 33.80
CA SER A 25 7.79 10.50 33.91
C SER A 25 6.99 9.92 35.08
N VAL A 26 6.31 8.79 34.88
CA VAL A 26 5.76 7.97 35.97
C VAL A 26 6.22 6.53 35.79
N ARG A 27 6.94 6.04 36.81
CA ARG A 27 7.31 4.63 37.02
C ARG A 27 6.11 3.86 37.58
N THR A 28 5.83 2.68 37.05
CA THR A 28 4.96 1.68 37.69
C THR A 28 5.63 0.32 37.70
N SER A 29 5.64 -0.31 38.89
CA SER A 29 6.23 -1.62 39.14
C SER A 29 5.32 -2.75 38.70
N PHE A 30 5.90 -3.74 38.04
CA PHE A 30 5.30 -5.02 37.71
C PHE A 30 5.10 -5.89 38.97
N ARG A 31 3.91 -6.50 39.12
CA ARG A 31 3.72 -7.66 39.98
C ARG A 31 3.02 -8.75 39.16
N ALA A 32 3.71 -9.85 38.97
CA ALA A 32 3.24 -11.03 38.24
C ALA A 32 2.39 -11.92 39.15
N SER A 33 1.29 -12.46 38.63
CA SER A 33 0.55 -13.57 39.23
C SER A 33 0.41 -14.68 38.18
N GLN A 34 1.06 -15.81 38.46
CA GLN A 34 0.93 -17.06 37.71
C GLN A 34 -0.41 -17.73 38.07
N GLN A 35 -1.13 -18.22 37.07
CA GLN A 35 -2.17 -19.22 37.25
C GLN A 35 -1.96 -20.34 36.24
N SER A 36 -1.81 -21.56 36.78
CA SER A 36 -1.67 -22.82 36.10
C SER A 36 -3.02 -23.29 35.56
N VAL A 37 -3.06 -23.77 34.32
CA VAL A 37 -4.24 -24.45 33.75
C VAL A 37 -3.85 -25.89 33.40
N VAL A 38 -4.65 -26.80 33.94
CA VAL A 38 -4.55 -28.26 33.85
C VAL A 38 -5.03 -28.73 32.48
N THR A 39 -4.24 -29.59 31.84
CA THR A 39 -4.53 -30.24 30.55
C THR A 39 -5.29 -31.54 30.78
N THR A 40 -6.47 -31.69 30.16
CA THR A 40 -7.18 -32.97 30.05
C THR A 40 -7.26 -33.40 28.59
N HIS A 41 -6.59 -34.52 28.29
CA HIS A 41 -6.67 -35.24 27.02
C HIS A 41 -8.01 -35.96 26.87
N ARG A 42 -8.62 -35.88 25.69
CA ARG A 42 -9.67 -36.81 25.25
C ARG A 42 -9.32 -37.36 23.87
N HIS A 43 -9.04 -38.67 23.85
CA HIS A 43 -9.00 -39.51 22.66
C HIS A 43 -10.41 -39.77 22.16
N LEU A 44 -10.67 -39.61 20.86
CA LEU A 44 -11.78 -40.27 20.19
C LEU A 44 -11.35 -40.80 18.82
N HIS A 45 -11.88 -42.00 18.56
CA HIS A 45 -11.49 -42.97 17.57
C HIS A 45 -11.79 -42.58 16.12
N ALA A 46 -10.94 -43.09 15.23
CA ALA A 46 -11.14 -43.16 13.80
C ALA A 46 -12.21 -44.20 13.44
N THR A 47 -13.10 -43.84 12.51
CA THR A 47 -14.01 -44.78 11.84
C THR A 47 -13.81 -44.68 10.33
N THR A 48 -13.36 -45.79 9.76
CA THR A 48 -13.11 -46.04 8.34
C THR A 48 -14.45 -46.29 7.62
N GLN A 49 -14.71 -45.63 6.50
CA GLN A 49 -15.72 -46.10 5.52
C GLN A 49 -15.23 -46.02 4.06
N SER A 50 -15.29 -47.21 3.47
CA SER A 50 -15.28 -47.70 2.09
C SER A 50 -15.35 -46.75 0.88
N ARG A 51 -14.56 -47.13 -0.14
CA ARG A 51 -14.50 -46.66 -1.55
C ARG A 51 -15.70 -47.14 -2.41
N SER A 52 -16.04 -46.33 -3.42
CA SER A 52 -16.65 -46.74 -4.71
C SER A 52 -16.07 -45.85 -5.86
N PRO A 53 -16.03 -46.29 -7.15
CA PRO A 53 -15.14 -45.78 -8.20
C PRO A 53 -15.69 -44.60 -9.04
N PRO A 54 -14.91 -44.02 -9.98
CA PRO A 54 -15.04 -42.63 -10.40
C PRO A 54 -16.03 -42.41 -11.55
N SER A 55 -16.79 -41.32 -11.46
CA SER A 55 -17.55 -40.75 -12.58
C SER A 55 -16.69 -39.72 -13.33
N ALA A 56 -16.89 -39.66 -14.64
CA ALA A 56 -16.04 -39.05 -15.65
C ALA A 56 -15.58 -37.60 -15.37
N ALA A 57 -14.30 -37.36 -15.62
CA ALA A 57 -13.67 -36.05 -15.59
C ALA A 57 -14.21 -35.13 -16.69
N PRO A 58 -14.55 -33.86 -16.38
CA PRO A 58 -14.66 -32.84 -17.41
C PRO A 58 -13.25 -32.35 -17.77
N THR A 59 -12.92 -32.51 -19.05
CA THR A 59 -11.91 -31.85 -19.87
C THR A 59 -11.08 -30.75 -19.18
N ALA A 60 -9.97 -31.14 -18.54
CA ALA A 60 -8.97 -30.25 -17.94
C ALA A 60 -7.94 -29.73 -18.96
N LEU A 61 -8.37 -29.21 -20.11
CA LEU A 61 -7.44 -28.77 -21.17
C LEU A 61 -7.20 -27.25 -21.22
N ALA A 62 -7.88 -26.45 -20.40
CA ALA A 62 -7.69 -24.99 -20.35
C ALA A 62 -6.96 -24.49 -19.08
N ALA A 63 -6.96 -25.27 -18.00
CA ALA A 63 -6.32 -24.88 -16.73
C ALA A 63 -4.79 -25.10 -16.74
N GLY A 64 -4.30 -26.03 -17.57
CA GLY A 64 -2.87 -26.33 -17.68
C GLY A 64 -2.06 -25.14 -18.18
N GLY A 65 -2.52 -24.45 -19.23
CA GLY A 65 -1.77 -23.35 -19.85
C GLY A 65 -1.60 -22.11 -18.96
N ALA A 66 -2.62 -21.73 -18.18
CA ALA A 66 -2.51 -20.56 -17.30
C ALA A 66 -1.62 -20.83 -16.09
N ALA A 67 -1.71 -22.03 -15.50
CA ALA A 67 -0.84 -22.44 -14.40
C ALA A 67 0.61 -22.60 -14.84
N ASP A 68 0.84 -23.16 -16.04
CA ASP A 68 2.16 -23.35 -16.62
C ASP A 68 2.85 -22.01 -16.93
N VAL A 69 2.12 -21.07 -17.55
CA VAL A 69 2.60 -19.69 -17.82
C VAL A 69 2.89 -18.92 -16.52
N GLN A 70 2.04 -19.07 -15.50
CA GLN A 70 2.28 -18.45 -14.20
C GLN A 70 3.54 -19.01 -13.52
N SER A 71 3.79 -20.33 -13.66
CA SER A 71 4.97 -20.98 -13.12
C SER A 71 6.26 -20.52 -13.83
N GLU A 72 6.22 -20.36 -15.15
CA GLU A 72 7.35 -19.85 -15.92
C GLU A 72 7.67 -18.40 -15.58
N MET A 73 6.63 -17.57 -15.43
CA MET A 73 6.76 -16.19 -15.00
C MET A 73 7.43 -16.11 -13.63
N ASP A 74 6.99 -16.94 -12.68
CA ASP A 74 7.55 -16.97 -11.33
C ASP A 74 9.04 -17.34 -11.34
N LEU A 75 9.45 -18.32 -12.16
CA LEU A 75 10.85 -18.70 -12.32
C LEU A 75 11.70 -17.57 -12.90
N ARG A 76 11.20 -16.84 -13.90
CA ARG A 76 11.89 -15.66 -14.46
C ARG A 76 12.01 -14.52 -13.45
N LEU A 77 10.99 -14.29 -12.63
CA LEU A 77 11.06 -13.27 -11.57
C LEU A 77 12.06 -13.66 -10.48
N GLN A 78 12.16 -14.97 -10.16
CA GLN A 78 13.15 -15.47 -9.20
C GLN A 78 14.58 -15.38 -9.75
N SER A 79 14.81 -15.65 -11.04
CA SER A 79 16.14 -15.53 -11.65
C SER A 79 16.68 -14.10 -11.59
N VAL A 80 15.80 -13.10 -11.78
CA VAL A 80 16.16 -11.69 -11.59
C VAL A 80 16.67 -11.42 -10.17
N VAL A 81 16.00 -11.93 -9.13
CA VAL A 81 16.43 -11.73 -7.75
C VAL A 81 17.72 -12.52 -7.44
N ALA A 82 17.93 -13.67 -8.08
CA ALA A 82 19.13 -14.49 -7.93
C ALA A 82 20.37 -13.86 -8.58
N ASP A 83 20.21 -13.06 -9.64
CA ASP A 83 21.31 -12.39 -10.33
C ASP A 83 22.04 -11.36 -9.44
N PHE A 84 21.35 -10.75 -8.47
CA PHE A 84 21.99 -9.81 -7.55
C PHE A 84 22.87 -10.52 -6.52
N HIS A 85 24.19 -10.27 -6.56
CA HIS A 85 25.14 -10.80 -5.57
C HIS A 85 24.96 -10.16 -4.18
N ALA A 86 24.46 -8.91 -4.15
CA ALA A 86 24.20 -8.21 -2.92
C ALA A 86 22.98 -8.82 -2.18
N PRO A 87 23.08 -9.08 -0.86
CA PRO A 87 22.06 -9.85 -0.15
C PRO A 87 20.72 -9.11 -0.06
N VAL A 88 19.69 -9.67 -0.70
CA VAL A 88 18.30 -9.20 -0.63
C VAL A 88 17.52 -10.05 0.37
N ARG A 89 16.99 -9.40 1.42
CA ARG A 89 16.29 -10.09 2.52
C ARG A 89 14.79 -10.20 2.29
N PHE A 90 14.19 -9.19 1.68
CA PHE A 90 12.79 -9.18 1.27
C PHE A 90 12.69 -8.74 -0.18
N ALA A 91 11.87 -9.40 -0.99
CA ALA A 91 11.70 -9.06 -2.39
C ALA A 91 10.25 -9.23 -2.83
N ILE A 92 9.71 -8.21 -3.47
CA ILE A 92 8.43 -8.28 -4.17
C ILE A 92 8.58 -7.78 -5.60
N ALA A 93 7.76 -8.33 -6.49
CA ALA A 93 7.53 -7.78 -7.82
C ALA A 93 6.08 -7.30 -7.95
N TYR A 94 5.89 -6.26 -8.76
CA TYR A 94 4.59 -5.67 -8.96
C TYR A 94 4.45 -4.87 -10.27
N GLY A 95 3.25 -4.32 -10.46
CA GLY A 95 2.93 -3.44 -11.57
C GLY A 95 2.38 -4.21 -12.76
N SER A 96 2.24 -3.50 -13.88
CA SER A 96 1.65 -4.03 -15.12
C SER A 96 2.43 -5.16 -15.76
N GLY A 97 3.69 -5.37 -15.35
CA GLY A 97 4.53 -6.46 -15.83
C GLY A 97 4.39 -7.77 -15.05
N VAL A 98 3.72 -7.76 -13.90
CA VAL A 98 3.41 -8.96 -13.10
C VAL A 98 1.92 -9.29 -13.17
N PHE A 99 1.08 -8.25 -13.15
CA PHE A 99 -0.37 -8.37 -13.24
C PHE A 99 -0.81 -7.71 -14.55
N LEU A 100 -1.44 -8.49 -15.44
CA LEU A 100 -1.90 -8.01 -16.73
C LEU A 100 -2.90 -6.85 -16.55
N GLN A 101 -2.70 -5.75 -17.28
CA GLN A 101 -3.62 -4.61 -17.31
C GLN A 101 -4.49 -4.64 -18.57
N LYS A 102 -5.74 -4.18 -18.45
CA LYS A 102 -6.68 -4.05 -19.58
C LYS A 102 -6.04 -3.28 -20.75
N GLY A 103 -6.05 -3.89 -21.94
CA GLY A 103 -5.54 -3.30 -23.19
C GLY A 103 -4.11 -3.66 -23.55
N TYR A 104 -3.41 -4.48 -22.77
CA TYR A 104 -2.09 -5.02 -23.11
C TYR A 104 -2.21 -6.47 -23.57
N LYS A 105 -1.59 -6.81 -24.71
CA LYS A 105 -1.44 -8.21 -25.12
C LYS A 105 -0.56 -8.94 -24.10
N PRO A 106 -0.84 -10.21 -23.76
CA PRO A 106 0.07 -11.03 -22.98
C PRO A 106 1.37 -11.17 -23.78
N ALA A 107 2.35 -10.34 -23.44
CA ALA A 107 3.71 -10.44 -23.96
C ALA A 107 4.51 -11.21 -22.91
N ALA A 108 5.17 -12.29 -23.33
CA ALA A 108 6.06 -13.04 -22.44
C ALA A 108 7.10 -12.09 -21.82
N ILE A 109 7.29 -12.19 -20.49
CA ILE A 109 8.27 -11.37 -19.76
C ILE A 109 9.64 -11.49 -20.45
N GLY A 110 10.26 -10.37 -20.84
CA GLY A 110 11.55 -10.38 -21.53
C GLY A 110 11.48 -10.29 -23.06
N SER A 111 10.28 -10.28 -23.66
CA SER A 111 10.11 -9.86 -25.05
C SER A 111 10.31 -8.33 -25.21
N LYS A 112 10.69 -7.86 -26.41
CA LYS A 112 10.95 -6.42 -26.68
C LYS A 112 9.75 -5.51 -26.35
N ASP A 113 8.53 -6.05 -26.44
CA ASP A 113 7.29 -5.34 -26.15
C ASP A 113 6.76 -5.58 -24.73
N ALA A 114 7.47 -6.39 -23.91
CA ALA A 114 7.04 -6.69 -22.56
C ALA A 114 7.04 -5.43 -21.68
N PRO A 115 5.98 -5.21 -20.89
CA PRO A 115 5.98 -4.14 -19.90
C PRO A 115 7.10 -4.33 -18.88
N MET A 116 7.73 -3.21 -18.49
CA MET A 116 8.74 -3.19 -17.43
C MET A 116 8.14 -3.70 -16.11
N VAL A 117 8.90 -4.56 -15.42
CA VAL A 117 8.52 -5.12 -14.12
C VAL A 117 9.09 -4.24 -13.01
N ASP A 118 8.25 -3.84 -12.04
CA ASP A 118 8.69 -3.09 -10.87
C ASP A 118 9.05 -4.06 -9.72
N PHE A 119 10.24 -3.90 -9.15
CA PHE A 119 10.72 -4.66 -7.99
C PHE A 119 10.95 -3.75 -6.79
N LEU A 120 10.79 -4.30 -5.59
CA LEU A 120 11.20 -3.68 -4.34
C LEU A 120 12.04 -4.68 -3.53
N PHE A 121 13.24 -4.25 -3.16
CA PHE A 121 14.19 -5.00 -2.35
C PHE A 121 14.32 -4.37 -0.96
N GLY A 122 13.95 -5.15 0.05
CA GLY A 122 14.26 -4.86 1.45
C GLY A 122 15.63 -5.42 1.82
N VAL A 123 16.51 -4.54 2.29
CA VAL A 123 17.91 -4.86 2.61
C VAL A 123 18.25 -4.42 4.03
N THR A 124 19.16 -5.13 4.70
CA THR A 124 19.53 -4.80 6.09
C THR A 124 20.39 -3.54 6.15
N HIS A 125 21.40 -3.43 5.29
CA HIS A 125 22.38 -2.34 5.29
C HIS A 125 22.47 -1.74 3.88
N PRO A 126 21.69 -0.68 3.56
CA PRO A 126 21.65 -0.10 2.22
C PRO A 126 23.00 0.36 1.70
N GLU A 127 23.85 0.96 2.54
CA GLU A 127 25.20 1.39 2.13
C GLU A 127 26.04 0.22 1.64
N HIS A 128 26.12 -0.86 2.43
CA HIS A 128 26.89 -2.04 2.06
C HIS A 128 26.28 -2.74 0.83
N TRP A 129 24.95 -2.84 0.78
CA TRP A 129 24.24 -3.39 -0.37
C TRP A 129 24.56 -2.61 -1.65
N HIS A 130 24.53 -1.28 -1.61
CA HIS A 130 24.89 -0.43 -2.73
C HIS A 130 26.36 -0.57 -3.11
N SER A 131 27.28 -0.74 -2.15
CA SER A 131 28.70 -0.98 -2.45
C SER A 131 28.90 -2.25 -3.28
N LEU A 132 28.22 -3.35 -2.92
CA LEU A 132 28.27 -4.60 -3.67
C LEU A 132 27.61 -4.45 -5.05
N ASN A 133 26.41 -3.87 -5.10
CA ASN A 133 25.67 -3.74 -6.35
C ASN A 133 26.30 -2.73 -7.31
N ILE A 134 27.01 -1.70 -6.83
CA ILE A 134 27.78 -0.78 -7.70
C ILE A 134 28.96 -1.51 -8.32
N ARG A 135 29.64 -2.40 -7.58
CA ARG A 135 30.75 -3.21 -8.11
C ARG A 135 30.29 -4.18 -9.19
N GLN A 136 29.17 -4.87 -8.96
CA GLN A 136 28.60 -5.79 -9.94
C GLN A 136 27.95 -5.04 -11.12
N ASN A 137 27.12 -4.05 -10.81
CA ASN A 137 26.17 -3.44 -11.74
C ASN A 137 26.30 -1.91 -11.81
N ARG A 138 27.52 -1.41 -12.02
CA ARG A 138 27.79 0.05 -12.08
C ARG A 138 26.87 0.78 -13.07
N HIS A 139 26.56 0.15 -14.19
CA HIS A 139 25.74 0.69 -15.28
C HIS A 139 24.24 0.83 -14.93
N HIS A 140 23.79 0.27 -13.81
CA HIS A 140 22.44 0.51 -13.28
C HIS A 140 22.28 1.92 -12.68
N TYR A 141 23.38 2.50 -12.20
CA TYR A 141 23.38 3.77 -11.47
C TYR A 141 23.73 4.95 -12.37
N SER A 142 23.18 6.12 -12.03
CA SER A 142 23.60 7.40 -12.60
C SER A 142 25.02 7.79 -12.15
N ALA A 143 25.44 9.01 -12.53
CA ALA A 143 26.72 9.57 -12.11
C ALA A 143 26.90 9.64 -10.58
N LEU A 144 25.80 9.65 -9.81
CA LEU A 144 25.83 9.69 -8.35
C LEU A 144 26.66 8.54 -7.74
N ALA A 145 26.68 7.37 -8.36
CA ALA A 145 27.47 6.24 -7.87
C ALA A 145 28.99 6.44 -7.98
N TYR A 146 29.49 7.42 -8.75
CA TYR A 146 30.91 7.79 -8.74
C TYR A 146 31.35 8.41 -7.41
N LEU A 147 30.41 8.97 -6.64
CA LEU A 147 30.67 9.51 -5.30
C LEU A 147 30.66 8.43 -4.19
N GLY A 148 30.46 7.16 -4.58
CA GLY A 148 30.47 6.01 -3.67
C GLY A 148 29.10 5.67 -3.05
N SER A 149 29.03 4.49 -2.44
CA SER A 149 27.80 3.92 -1.87
C SER A 149 27.27 4.68 -0.66
N LYS A 150 28.14 5.38 0.08
CA LYS A 150 27.74 6.23 1.22
C LYS A 150 26.87 7.40 0.78
N VAL A 151 27.20 8.06 -0.34
CA VAL A 151 26.37 9.14 -0.88
C VAL A 151 25.05 8.60 -1.40
N VAL A 152 25.07 7.47 -2.13
CA VAL A 152 23.86 6.82 -2.65
C VAL A 152 22.90 6.44 -1.51
N SER A 153 23.41 5.80 -0.45
CA SER A 153 22.61 5.42 0.71
C SER A 153 22.14 6.64 1.53
N ASN A 154 22.95 7.69 1.65
CA ASN A 154 22.50 8.93 2.27
C ASN A 154 21.32 9.56 1.50
N VAL A 155 21.42 9.63 0.17
CA VAL A 155 20.32 10.08 -0.71
C VAL A 155 19.11 9.14 -0.63
N GLN A 156 19.33 7.83 -0.45
CA GLN A 156 18.24 6.89 -0.20
C GLN A 156 17.47 7.28 1.06
N GLU A 157 18.16 7.32 2.20
CA GLU A 157 17.54 7.38 3.54
C GLU A 157 16.98 8.76 3.89
N THR A 158 17.66 9.84 3.45
CA THR A 158 17.29 11.22 3.83
C THR A 158 16.20 11.84 2.96
N MET A 159 15.99 11.31 1.74
CA MET A 159 15.06 11.92 0.78
C MET A 159 13.83 11.05 0.53
N GLY A 160 12.65 11.68 0.53
CA GLY A 160 11.38 11.08 0.18
C GLY A 160 11.01 9.89 1.07
N ALA A 161 10.59 8.80 0.45
CA ALA A 161 10.11 7.61 1.15
C ALA A 161 11.23 6.65 1.60
N GLY A 162 12.49 7.07 1.58
CA GLY A 162 13.60 6.18 1.93
C GLY A 162 13.96 5.16 0.84
N LEU A 163 13.47 5.33 -0.39
CA LEU A 163 13.66 4.37 -1.50
C LEU A 163 14.61 4.87 -2.57
N TYR A 164 15.63 4.11 -2.93
CA TYR A 164 16.46 4.41 -4.09
C TYR A 164 16.04 3.57 -5.30
N PHE A 165 15.65 4.21 -6.41
CA PHE A 165 15.26 3.49 -7.62
C PHE A 165 16.34 3.53 -8.70
N ASN A 166 16.59 2.36 -9.29
CA ASN A 166 17.28 2.21 -10.57
C ASN A 166 16.25 1.81 -11.63
N PRO A 167 15.81 2.76 -12.48
CA PRO A 167 14.81 2.49 -13.51
C PRO A 167 15.44 2.03 -14.82
N ASP A 168 14.66 1.27 -15.59
CA ASP A 168 14.92 0.95 -16.99
C ASP A 168 16.29 0.26 -17.19
N VAL A 169 16.49 -0.86 -16.48
CA VAL A 169 17.67 -1.72 -16.62
C VAL A 169 17.27 -3.12 -17.08
N GLU A 170 18.21 -3.90 -17.59
CA GLU A 170 18.00 -5.27 -18.01
C GLU A 170 18.78 -6.22 -17.08
N VAL A 171 18.09 -7.18 -16.47
CA VAL A 171 18.67 -8.15 -15.55
C VAL A 171 18.09 -9.51 -15.89
N ALA A 172 18.94 -10.53 -16.09
CA ALA A 172 18.53 -11.87 -16.52
C ALA A 172 17.57 -11.87 -17.74
N GLY A 173 17.80 -10.97 -18.71
CA GLY A 173 16.95 -10.82 -19.90
C GLY A 173 15.58 -10.18 -19.65
N VAL A 174 15.35 -9.62 -18.45
CA VAL A 174 14.11 -8.94 -18.08
C VAL A 174 14.35 -7.46 -17.87
N ARG A 175 13.53 -6.64 -18.52
CA ARG A 175 13.52 -5.19 -18.32
C ARG A 175 12.83 -4.83 -17.01
N ILE A 176 13.59 -4.31 -16.05
CA ILE A 176 13.10 -4.02 -14.71
C ILE A 176 13.35 -2.57 -14.27
N LYS A 177 12.58 -2.16 -13.27
CA LYS A 177 12.90 -1.07 -12.37
C LYS A 177 12.91 -1.63 -10.95
N TYR A 178 13.99 -1.47 -10.22
CA TYR A 178 14.05 -1.94 -8.83
C TYR A 178 14.29 -0.80 -7.85
N GLY A 179 13.53 -0.83 -6.76
CA GLY A 179 13.69 0.04 -5.60
C GLY A 179 14.42 -0.68 -4.47
N VAL A 180 15.31 0.01 -3.79
CA VAL A 180 16.03 -0.49 -2.60
C VAL A 180 15.57 0.32 -1.39
N VAL A 181 15.30 -0.36 -0.28
CA VAL A 181 14.89 0.24 0.98
C VAL A 181 15.47 -0.54 2.17
N SER A 182 15.79 0.16 3.26
CA SER A 182 16.13 -0.51 4.51
C SER A 182 14.94 -1.27 5.09
N MET A 183 15.19 -2.43 5.70
CA MET A 183 14.15 -3.20 6.38
C MET A 183 13.45 -2.37 7.46
N ASP A 184 14.19 -1.53 8.18
CA ASP A 184 13.64 -0.69 9.25
C ASP A 184 12.71 0.40 8.72
N ARG A 185 13.04 1.03 7.58
CA ARG A 185 12.15 2.01 6.95
C ARG A 185 10.88 1.36 6.40
N LEU A 186 11.02 0.19 5.78
CA LEU A 186 9.87 -0.59 5.29
C LEU A 186 8.91 -0.96 6.42
N ILE A 187 9.42 -1.51 7.52
CA ILE A 187 8.60 -1.95 8.65
C ILE A 187 7.93 -0.75 9.35
N ARG A 188 8.65 0.36 9.56
CA ARG A 188 8.08 1.59 10.13
C ARG A 188 6.96 2.17 9.27
N ASP A 189 7.16 2.30 7.95
CA ASP A 189 6.11 2.83 7.09
C ASP A 189 4.87 1.92 7.10
N LEU A 190 5.03 0.59 7.17
CA LEU A 190 3.93 -0.38 7.31
C LEU A 190 3.17 -0.25 8.63
N HIS A 191 3.85 0.13 9.72
CA HIS A 191 3.26 0.24 11.05
C HIS A 191 2.60 1.60 11.28
N ASP A 192 3.32 2.68 10.94
CA ASP A 192 3.00 4.03 11.38
C ASP A 192 2.43 4.91 10.26
N TRP A 193 2.54 4.47 9.00
CA TRP A 193 2.22 5.28 7.81
C TRP A 193 2.96 6.62 7.82
N GLU A 194 4.28 6.61 8.07
CA GLU A 194 5.13 7.81 8.01
C GLU A 194 4.95 8.57 6.69
N THR A 195 4.90 7.84 5.59
CA THR A 195 4.77 8.37 4.22
C THR A 195 3.65 7.73 3.42
N LEU A 196 3.16 6.56 3.86
CA LEU A 196 2.18 5.73 3.15
C LEU A 196 2.65 5.26 1.76
N TYR A 197 3.93 5.46 1.42
CA TYR A 197 4.47 5.14 0.10
C TYR A 197 4.70 3.62 -0.04
N LEU A 198 5.32 3.00 0.96
CA LEU A 198 5.57 1.55 0.99
C LEU A 198 4.33 0.81 1.49
N ALA A 199 3.75 1.29 2.58
CA ALA A 199 2.52 0.75 3.13
C ALA A 199 1.40 0.74 2.09
N GLY A 200 1.23 1.85 1.38
CA GLY A 200 0.30 1.97 0.27
C GLY A 200 0.58 0.97 -0.85
N ARG A 201 1.84 0.67 -1.15
CA ARG A 201 2.18 -0.35 -2.15
C ARG A 201 1.81 -1.76 -1.70
N LEU A 202 2.04 -2.10 -0.43
CA LEU A 202 1.72 -3.42 0.13
C LEU A 202 0.26 -3.60 0.56
N GLN A 203 -0.57 -2.54 0.49
CA GLN A 203 -2.04 -2.61 0.55
C GLN A 203 -2.66 -3.12 -0.76
N LYS A 204 -1.87 -3.30 -1.81
CA LYS A 204 -2.32 -3.80 -3.12
C LYS A 204 -1.67 -5.15 -3.39
N PRO A 205 -2.28 -6.00 -4.24
CA PRO A 205 -1.68 -7.28 -4.64
C PRO A 205 -0.24 -7.12 -5.15
N VAL A 206 0.65 -7.98 -4.64
CA VAL A 206 2.08 -8.04 -4.95
C VAL A 206 2.49 -9.51 -5.09
N LYS A 207 3.48 -9.79 -5.95
CA LYS A 207 4.12 -11.10 -5.96
C LYS A 207 5.28 -11.11 -4.99
N VAL A 208 5.19 -11.91 -3.94
CA VAL A 208 6.30 -12.10 -2.98
C VAL A 208 7.29 -13.11 -3.57
N LEU A 209 8.53 -12.67 -3.73
CA LEU A 209 9.64 -13.48 -4.27
C LEU A 209 10.59 -13.93 -3.18
N ARG A 210 10.76 -13.11 -2.13
CA ARG A 210 11.44 -13.48 -0.88
C ARG A 210 10.69 -12.87 0.29
N SER A 211 10.30 -13.70 1.25
CA SER A 211 9.53 -13.29 2.44
C SER A 211 10.43 -12.98 3.64
N ASP A 212 9.97 -12.10 4.52
CA ASP A 212 10.56 -11.87 5.85
C ASP A 212 9.41 -11.81 6.87
N ALA A 213 9.54 -12.56 7.97
CA ALA A 213 8.48 -12.71 8.96
C ALA A 213 8.05 -11.37 9.59
N ARG A 214 8.99 -10.43 9.76
CA ARG A 214 8.70 -9.11 10.34
C ARG A 214 7.87 -8.27 9.39
N VAL A 215 8.19 -8.32 8.09
CA VAL A 215 7.41 -7.65 7.04
C VAL A 215 6.01 -8.26 6.93
N ASN A 216 5.90 -9.59 6.98
CA ASN A 216 4.60 -10.26 6.95
C ASN A 216 3.72 -9.85 8.15
N LEU A 217 4.29 -9.81 9.36
CA LEU A 217 3.58 -9.37 10.55
C LEU A 217 3.14 -7.91 10.45
N ALA A 218 4.05 -7.01 10.04
CA ALA A 218 3.76 -5.60 9.85
C ALA A 218 2.67 -5.40 8.77
N ASN A 219 2.75 -6.14 7.65
CA ASN A 219 1.77 -6.00 6.59
C ASN A 219 0.37 -6.50 6.97
N ARG A 220 0.26 -7.55 7.81
CA ARG A 220 -1.06 -7.96 8.35
C ARG A 220 -1.73 -6.85 9.17
N ARG A 221 -0.95 -6.04 9.88
CA ARG A 221 -1.46 -4.85 10.58
C ARG A 221 -1.83 -3.75 9.58
N ASN A 222 -0.97 -3.50 8.59
CA ASN A 222 -1.22 -2.54 7.51
C ASN A 222 -2.52 -2.82 6.73
N LEU A 223 -2.82 -4.07 6.38
CA LEU A 223 -4.06 -4.46 5.69
C LEU A 223 -5.30 -4.21 6.55
N ARG A 224 -5.25 -4.54 7.85
CA ARG A 224 -6.34 -4.21 8.79
C ARG A 224 -6.53 -2.70 8.91
N ALA A 225 -5.44 -1.95 9.02
CA ALA A 225 -5.44 -0.50 9.09
C ALA A 225 -6.03 0.15 7.83
N SER A 226 -5.74 -0.39 6.63
CA SER A 226 -6.29 0.15 5.39
C SER A 226 -7.79 -0.05 5.28
N VAL A 227 -8.33 -1.20 5.72
CA VAL A 227 -9.79 -1.40 5.81
C VAL A 227 -10.40 -0.39 6.78
N ARG A 228 -9.85 -0.24 7.99
CA ARG A 228 -10.35 0.76 8.96
C ARG A 228 -10.38 2.18 8.38
N ALA A 229 -9.29 2.60 7.74
CA ALA A 229 -9.21 3.93 7.13
C ALA A 229 -10.21 4.10 5.97
N ALA A 230 -10.41 3.07 5.15
CA ALA A 230 -11.39 3.10 4.06
C ALA A 230 -12.83 3.18 4.58
N LEU A 231 -13.16 2.45 5.65
CA LEU A 231 -14.48 2.49 6.28
C LEU A 231 -14.84 3.89 6.81
N LEU A 232 -13.87 4.68 7.27
CA LEU A 232 -14.09 6.08 7.69
C LEU A 232 -14.46 7.02 6.52
N LEU A 233 -14.17 6.62 5.28
CA LEU A 233 -14.45 7.39 4.06
C LEU A 233 -15.72 6.91 3.33
N LEU A 234 -16.13 5.67 3.56
CA LEU A 234 -17.25 5.04 2.88
C LEU A 234 -18.59 5.24 3.61
N PRO A 235 -19.73 5.22 2.90
CA PRO A 235 -21.07 5.25 3.49
C PRO A 235 -21.42 3.93 4.20
N SER A 236 -22.65 3.81 4.72
CA SER A 236 -23.13 2.59 5.41
C SER A 236 -23.19 1.36 4.51
N GLU A 237 -23.42 1.54 3.20
CA GLU A 237 -23.55 0.45 2.23
C GLU A 237 -22.66 0.74 1.02
N PHE A 238 -21.88 -0.25 0.59
CA PHE A 238 -20.96 -0.12 -0.54
C PHE A 238 -20.61 -1.50 -1.10
N THR A 239 -20.03 -1.51 -2.30
CA THR A 239 -19.59 -2.73 -2.98
C THR A 239 -18.16 -3.14 -2.62
N GLU A 240 -17.80 -4.40 -2.87
CA GLU A 240 -16.39 -4.85 -2.82
C GLU A 240 -15.46 -3.96 -3.66
N GLU A 241 -15.91 -3.59 -4.87
CA GLU A 241 -15.14 -2.74 -5.77
C GLU A 241 -14.88 -1.35 -5.16
N GLU A 242 -15.90 -0.74 -4.54
CA GLU A 242 -15.78 0.56 -3.88
C GLU A 242 -14.84 0.48 -2.68
N LEU A 243 -14.92 -0.59 -1.88
CA LEU A 243 -14.00 -0.82 -0.77
C LEU A 243 -12.55 -0.93 -1.26
N PHE A 244 -12.31 -1.77 -2.27
CA PHE A 244 -10.96 -1.97 -2.81
C PHE A 244 -10.44 -0.71 -3.50
N CYS A 245 -11.30 0.07 -4.15
CA CYS A 245 -10.96 1.38 -4.70
C CYS A 245 -10.59 2.38 -3.60
N ALA A 246 -11.35 2.43 -2.50
CA ALA A 246 -11.05 3.29 -1.35
C ALA A 246 -9.69 2.93 -0.75
N ILE A 247 -9.45 1.64 -0.49
CA ILE A 247 -8.18 1.12 0.01
C ILE A 247 -7.01 1.44 -0.93
N ALA A 248 -7.13 1.12 -2.22
CA ALA A 248 -6.07 1.38 -3.19
C ALA A 248 -5.80 2.88 -3.35
N GLY A 249 -6.85 3.69 -3.18
CA GLY A 249 -6.87 5.15 -3.25
C GLY A 249 -6.18 5.86 -2.10
N LEU A 250 -6.09 5.27 -0.89
CA LEU A 250 -5.46 5.90 0.28
C LEU A 250 -4.07 6.46 -0.04
N SER A 251 -3.24 5.68 -0.74
CA SER A 251 -1.87 6.04 -1.13
C SER A 251 -1.77 7.06 -2.29
N TYR A 252 -2.90 7.45 -2.87
CA TYR A 252 -3.01 8.44 -3.93
C TYR A 252 -3.69 9.74 -3.48
N THR A 253 -4.38 9.72 -2.33
CA THR A 253 -4.98 10.91 -1.73
C THR A 253 -3.92 11.97 -1.51
N GLY A 254 -4.05 13.13 -2.15
CA GLY A 254 -3.07 14.22 -2.07
C GLY A 254 -1.79 14.04 -2.92
N ASP A 255 -1.65 12.95 -3.68
CA ASP A 255 -0.53 12.75 -4.60
C ASP A 255 -0.66 13.66 -5.83
N PHE A 256 0.28 14.59 -5.99
CA PHE A 256 0.27 15.54 -7.11
C PHE A 256 0.38 14.85 -8.48
N ARG A 257 0.95 13.65 -8.55
CA ARG A 257 1.12 12.88 -9.80
C ARG A 257 -0.23 12.50 -10.40
N MET A 258 -1.25 12.29 -9.56
CA MET A 258 -2.63 12.04 -10.01
C MET A 258 -3.24 13.24 -10.72
N LYS A 259 -2.78 14.47 -10.41
CA LYS A 259 -3.24 15.69 -11.09
C LYS A 259 -2.44 16.00 -12.36
N MET A 260 -1.14 15.70 -12.37
CA MET A 260 -0.21 16.19 -13.40
C MET A 260 0.36 15.14 -14.37
N GLY A 261 0.14 13.83 -14.19
CA GLY A 261 0.74 12.86 -15.13
C GLY A 261 0.36 11.39 -15.02
N GLU A 262 -0.58 11.02 -14.16
CA GLU A 262 -1.14 9.66 -14.09
C GLU A 262 -2.54 9.61 -14.72
N ASN A 263 -2.96 8.43 -15.16
CA ASN A 263 -4.32 8.22 -15.64
C ASN A 263 -5.31 8.50 -14.49
N PRO A 264 -6.34 9.37 -14.67
CA PRO A 264 -7.31 9.67 -13.60
C PRO A 264 -8.05 8.41 -13.10
N HIS A 265 -8.21 7.39 -13.96
CA HIS A 265 -8.85 6.12 -13.62
C HIS A 265 -7.87 5.05 -13.12
N LYS A 266 -6.63 5.42 -12.79
CA LYS A 266 -5.57 4.46 -12.41
C LYS A 266 -5.99 3.55 -11.25
N VAL A 267 -6.62 4.10 -10.20
CA VAL A 267 -7.04 3.33 -9.01
C VAL A 267 -8.06 2.27 -9.41
N PHE A 268 -9.14 2.69 -10.07
CA PHE A 268 -10.17 1.79 -10.59
C PHE A 268 -9.58 0.71 -11.49
N ASN A 269 -8.72 1.09 -12.44
CA ASN A 269 -8.10 0.15 -13.37
C ASN A 269 -7.23 -0.89 -12.65
N ILE A 270 -6.56 -0.52 -11.55
CA ILE A 270 -5.77 -1.48 -10.74
C ILE A 270 -6.72 -2.50 -10.10
N VAL A 271 -7.76 -2.02 -9.42
CA VAL A 271 -8.72 -2.85 -8.68
C VAL A 271 -9.47 -3.77 -9.62
N TYR A 272 -10.09 -3.22 -10.66
CA TYR A 272 -10.89 -3.97 -11.63
C TYR A 272 -10.11 -5.14 -12.25
N THR A 273 -8.83 -4.93 -12.59
CA THR A 273 -7.98 -5.99 -13.17
C THR A 273 -7.53 -7.07 -12.19
N GLN A 274 -7.62 -6.81 -10.90
CA GLN A 274 -7.06 -7.66 -9.84
C GLN A 274 -8.11 -7.98 -8.77
N MET A 275 -9.40 -7.98 -9.13
CA MET A 275 -10.51 -8.09 -8.19
C MET A 275 -10.37 -9.34 -7.29
N ASP A 276 -10.05 -10.49 -7.89
CA ASP A 276 -9.90 -11.74 -7.14
C ASP A 276 -8.72 -11.70 -6.17
N ALA A 277 -7.59 -11.12 -6.59
CA ALA A 277 -6.42 -10.95 -5.72
C ALA A 277 -6.67 -9.95 -4.58
N PHE A 278 -7.49 -8.92 -4.79
CA PHE A 278 -7.96 -8.05 -3.70
C PHE A 278 -8.89 -8.82 -2.75
N ARG A 279 -9.81 -9.64 -3.28
CA ARG A 279 -10.70 -10.47 -2.47
C ARG A 279 -9.93 -11.44 -1.60
N GLU A 280 -8.92 -12.11 -2.13
CA GLU A 280 -8.02 -12.99 -1.37
C GLU A 280 -7.31 -12.26 -0.22
N LEU A 281 -6.88 -11.01 -0.44
CA LEU A 281 -6.22 -10.20 0.57
C LEU A 281 -7.17 -9.73 1.68
N TYR A 282 -8.38 -9.31 1.31
CA TYR A 282 -9.24 -8.53 2.19
C TYR A 282 -10.45 -9.26 2.74
N LYS A 283 -10.95 -10.31 2.10
CA LYS A 283 -12.07 -11.09 2.65
C LYS A 283 -11.83 -11.59 4.08
N PRO A 284 -10.67 -12.19 4.42
CA PRO A 284 -10.37 -12.59 5.80
C PRO A 284 -10.23 -11.41 6.77
N VAL A 285 -9.90 -10.23 6.27
CA VAL A 285 -9.76 -9.01 7.08
C VAL A 285 -11.12 -8.41 7.39
N ILE A 286 -12.03 -8.41 6.41
CA ILE A 286 -13.40 -7.91 6.53
C ILE A 286 -14.19 -8.81 7.49
N GLU A 287 -14.11 -10.13 7.33
CA GLU A 287 -14.78 -11.11 8.19
C GLU A 287 -14.28 -11.09 9.66
N ASP A 288 -13.09 -10.54 9.92
CA ASP A 288 -12.49 -10.39 11.26
C ASP A 288 -12.90 -9.07 11.96
N LEU A 289 -13.48 -8.11 11.23
CA LEU A 289 -13.85 -6.82 11.79
C LEU A 289 -15.32 -6.81 12.28
N PRO A 290 -15.61 -6.31 13.49
CA PRO A 290 -16.94 -6.42 14.08
C PRO A 290 -17.98 -5.47 13.46
N ASN A 291 -17.54 -4.46 12.71
CA ASN A 291 -18.36 -3.35 12.25
C ASN A 291 -18.66 -3.39 10.75
N VAL A 292 -18.34 -4.48 10.06
CA VAL A 292 -18.51 -4.61 8.61
C VAL A 292 -18.85 -6.05 8.26
N ASN A 293 -19.86 -6.25 7.40
CA ASN A 293 -20.35 -7.58 7.03
C ASN A 293 -20.69 -7.65 5.54
N TYR A 294 -20.46 -8.81 4.94
CA TYR A 294 -20.98 -9.14 3.62
C TYR A 294 -22.48 -9.44 3.71
N VAL A 295 -23.29 -8.75 2.91
CA VAL A 295 -24.74 -9.01 2.77
C VAL A 295 -25.02 -9.88 1.54
N SER A 296 -24.17 -9.78 0.52
CA SER A 296 -24.15 -10.67 -0.64
C SER A 296 -22.71 -10.86 -1.12
N GLU A 297 -22.50 -11.57 -2.24
CA GLU A 297 -21.16 -11.80 -2.80
C GLU A 297 -20.39 -10.52 -3.11
N SER A 298 -21.08 -9.40 -3.36
CA SER A 298 -20.45 -8.14 -3.75
C SER A 298 -20.88 -6.92 -2.93
N GLN A 299 -21.88 -7.06 -2.05
CA GLN A 299 -22.41 -5.98 -1.22
C GLN A 299 -21.94 -6.10 0.23
N ILE A 300 -21.46 -4.98 0.77
CA ILE A 300 -20.93 -4.86 2.11
C ILE A 300 -21.69 -3.75 2.84
N VAL A 301 -22.06 -4.04 4.09
CA VAL A 301 -22.69 -3.07 4.99
C VAL A 301 -21.80 -2.88 6.21
N GLN A 302 -21.62 -1.62 6.62
CA GLN A 302 -20.91 -1.26 7.84
C GLN A 302 -21.84 -0.58 8.84
N ASP A 303 -21.58 -0.84 10.12
CA ASP A 303 -22.26 -0.16 11.22
C ASP A 303 -21.62 1.22 11.46
N LEU A 304 -22.44 2.27 11.39
CA LEU A 304 -22.02 3.65 11.59
C LEU A 304 -22.10 4.11 13.06
N ASP A 305 -22.38 3.21 14.00
CA ASP A 305 -22.34 3.49 15.43
C ASP A 305 -21.04 4.20 15.84
N ALA A 306 -21.19 5.28 16.60
CA ALA A 306 -20.07 6.15 16.96
C ALA A 306 -19.02 5.42 17.81
N ARG A 307 -19.41 4.42 18.62
CA ARG A 307 -18.48 3.65 19.46
C ARG A 307 -17.65 2.70 18.62
N LEU A 308 -18.27 2.02 17.65
CA LEU A 308 -17.53 1.16 16.71
C LEU A 308 -16.57 1.98 15.85
N ARG A 309 -17.01 3.13 15.34
CA ARG A 309 -16.15 4.05 14.57
C ARG A 309 -15.01 4.62 15.41
N ALA A 310 -15.24 4.94 16.67
CA ALA A 310 -14.19 5.33 17.62
C ALA A 310 -13.14 4.21 17.80
N GLN A 311 -13.55 2.94 17.85
CA GLN A 311 -12.60 1.81 17.90
C GLN A 311 -11.78 1.66 16.61
N LEU A 312 -12.35 2.01 15.45
CA LEU A 312 -11.58 2.07 14.20
C LEU A 312 -10.47 3.11 14.31
N LEU A 313 -10.82 4.32 14.77
CA LEU A 313 -9.89 5.44 14.95
C LEU A 313 -8.71 5.05 15.85
N GLN A 314 -8.98 4.54 17.04
CA GLN A 314 -7.95 4.14 18.02
C GLN A 314 -6.97 3.08 17.49
N LYS A 315 -7.38 2.30 16.49
CA LYS A 315 -6.57 1.23 15.90
C LYS A 315 -6.00 1.60 14.53
N LEU A 316 -6.01 2.89 14.17
CA LEU A 316 -5.30 3.41 13.02
C LEU A 316 -3.79 3.52 13.29
N PRO A 317 -2.95 3.56 12.24
CA PRO A 317 -1.54 3.90 12.35
C PRO A 317 -1.33 5.27 12.98
N GLN A 318 -0.29 5.39 13.82
CA GLN A 318 -0.07 6.55 14.69
C GLN A 318 -0.08 7.88 13.92
N ASN A 319 0.58 7.96 12.76
CA ASN A 319 0.67 9.21 12.00
C ASN A 319 -0.69 9.67 11.45
N LEU A 320 -1.52 8.73 11.00
CA LEU A 320 -2.88 9.07 10.54
C LEU A 320 -3.77 9.44 11.71
N HIS A 321 -3.71 8.67 12.80
CA HIS A 321 -4.42 8.96 14.04
C HIS A 321 -4.11 10.40 14.49
N ASP A 322 -2.85 10.75 14.69
CA ASP A 322 -2.46 12.06 15.23
C ASP A 322 -2.91 13.22 14.32
N LYS A 323 -2.83 13.04 12.99
CA LYS A 323 -3.30 14.04 12.04
C LYS A 323 -4.81 14.23 12.10
N ILE A 324 -5.59 13.16 12.17
CA ILE A 324 -7.05 13.26 12.27
C ILE A 324 -7.44 14.09 13.50
N TYR A 325 -6.80 13.83 14.64
CA TYR A 325 -7.12 14.50 15.89
C TYR A 325 -6.66 15.96 15.87
N LEU A 326 -5.48 16.24 15.31
CA LEU A 326 -4.99 17.59 15.08
C LEU A 326 -5.94 18.41 14.19
N TYR A 327 -6.44 17.81 13.09
CA TYR A 327 -7.38 18.47 12.20
C TYR A 327 -8.75 18.67 12.85
N TYR A 328 -9.23 17.69 13.61
CA TYR A 328 -10.49 17.81 14.35
C TYR A 328 -10.44 18.94 15.38
N GLN A 329 -9.37 19.03 16.18
CA GLN A 329 -9.16 20.11 17.16
C GLN A 329 -9.08 21.51 16.56
N ARG A 330 -8.79 21.62 15.26
CA ARG A 330 -8.76 22.89 14.51
C ARG A 330 -10.06 23.18 13.76
N SER A 331 -10.96 22.20 13.66
CA SER A 331 -12.22 22.36 12.96
C SER A 331 -13.22 23.15 13.82
N PRO A 332 -14.10 23.97 13.20
CA PRO A 332 -15.24 24.60 13.88
C PRO A 332 -16.12 23.60 14.65
N ALA A 333 -16.15 22.32 14.24
CA ALA A 333 -16.86 21.26 14.94
C ALA A 333 -16.35 21.02 16.37
N SER A 334 -15.12 21.43 16.67
CA SER A 334 -14.53 21.35 18.01
C SER A 334 -14.76 22.59 18.88
N ASN A 335 -15.22 23.72 18.31
CA ASN A 335 -15.28 25.02 19.00
C ASN A 335 -16.35 25.12 20.11
N GLY A 336 -17.17 24.07 20.32
CA GLY A 336 -18.18 24.00 21.40
C GLY A 336 -17.87 23.02 22.51
N SER A 337 -16.78 22.25 22.41
CA SER A 337 -16.36 21.27 23.43
C SER A 337 -14.87 21.47 23.66
N SER A 338 -14.42 21.60 24.90
CA SER A 338 -12.99 21.68 25.23
C SER A 338 -12.31 20.33 24.94
N THR A 339 -12.12 20.01 23.67
CA THR A 339 -11.53 18.76 23.17
C THR A 339 -10.11 18.56 23.68
N ALA A 340 -9.42 19.65 24.01
CA ALA A 340 -8.11 19.64 24.66
C ALA A 340 -8.10 18.95 26.05
N ALA A 341 -9.26 18.81 26.71
CA ALA A 341 -9.38 18.14 28.01
C ALA A 341 -9.94 16.72 27.91
N LEU A 342 -10.41 16.29 26.74
CA LEU A 342 -11.00 14.96 26.57
C LEU A 342 -9.89 13.90 26.52
N GLN A 343 -10.05 12.85 27.33
CA GLN A 343 -9.22 11.66 27.29
C GLN A 343 -9.94 10.54 26.52
N GLU A 344 -9.24 9.45 26.24
CA GLU A 344 -9.86 8.25 25.69
C GLU A 344 -10.78 7.58 26.73
N PRO A 345 -11.96 7.07 26.35
CA PRO A 345 -12.49 6.93 24.99
C PRO A 345 -13.31 8.13 24.45
N GLN A 346 -13.57 9.16 25.26
CA GLN A 346 -14.46 10.27 24.91
C GLN A 346 -13.95 11.11 23.74
N LEU A 347 -12.62 11.25 23.63
CA LEU A 347 -11.98 11.95 22.52
C LEU A 347 -12.30 11.25 21.18
N SER A 348 -12.01 9.95 21.07
CA SER A 348 -12.36 9.16 19.87
C SER A 348 -13.86 9.21 19.54
N LEU A 349 -14.74 9.18 20.54
CA LEU A 349 -16.18 9.29 20.33
C LEU A 349 -16.57 10.65 19.73
N SER A 350 -16.01 11.74 20.24
CA SER A 350 -16.28 13.08 19.71
C SER A 350 -15.85 13.23 18.24
N VAL A 351 -14.71 12.65 17.88
CA VAL A 351 -14.20 12.62 16.51
C VAL A 351 -15.10 11.75 15.63
N ALA A 352 -15.46 10.55 16.09
CA ALA A 352 -16.30 9.60 15.37
C ALA A 352 -17.71 10.13 15.08
N SER A 353 -18.29 10.91 16.00
CA SER A 353 -19.59 11.54 15.84
C SER A 353 -19.56 12.78 14.93
N SER A 354 -18.39 13.24 14.50
CA SER A 354 -18.27 14.41 13.64
C SER A 354 -18.85 14.16 12.24
N PRO A 355 -19.72 15.04 11.72
CA PRO A 355 -20.18 14.96 10.33
C PRO A 355 -19.04 15.20 9.32
N GLN A 356 -17.92 15.77 9.78
CA GLN A 356 -16.75 16.07 8.95
C GLN A 356 -15.68 14.96 8.99
N LEU A 357 -15.94 13.82 9.63
CA LEU A 357 -14.93 12.78 9.83
C LEU A 357 -14.27 12.32 8.53
N ALA A 358 -15.06 12.07 7.48
CA ALA A 358 -14.53 11.65 6.19
C ALA A 358 -13.61 12.73 5.57
N GLN A 359 -14.02 14.00 5.61
CA GLN A 359 -13.23 15.12 5.11
C GLN A 359 -11.92 15.30 5.89
N ILE A 360 -11.98 15.23 7.23
CA ILE A 360 -10.80 15.31 8.10
C ILE A 360 -9.84 14.15 7.83
N THR A 361 -10.38 12.95 7.62
CA THR A 361 -9.59 11.74 7.27
C THR A 361 -8.89 11.93 5.93
N GLU A 362 -9.61 12.41 4.90
CA GLU A 362 -9.05 12.68 3.58
C GLU A 362 -7.96 13.75 3.61
N GLN A 363 -8.16 14.84 4.36
CA GLN A 363 -7.15 15.89 4.55
C GLN A 363 -5.90 15.35 5.25
N SER A 364 -6.09 14.53 6.29
CA SER A 364 -5.02 13.90 7.05
C SER A 364 -4.18 12.96 6.18
N LEU A 365 -4.83 12.12 5.37
CA LEU A 365 -4.18 11.26 4.37
C LEU A 365 -3.41 12.09 3.34
N GLY A 366 -4.04 13.14 2.82
CA GLY A 366 -3.43 14.04 1.85
C GLY A 366 -2.13 14.67 2.35
N ASP A 367 -2.07 15.01 3.62
CA ASP A 367 -0.87 15.57 4.26
C ASP A 367 0.24 14.55 4.49
N ILE A 368 -0.08 13.29 4.73
CA ILE A 368 0.92 12.21 4.81
C ILE A 368 1.56 11.99 3.44
N VAL A 369 0.75 11.92 2.38
CA VAL A 369 1.20 11.48 1.05
C VAL A 369 1.89 12.58 0.24
N ARG A 370 1.43 13.84 0.37
CA ARG A 370 1.82 14.94 -0.54
C ARG A 370 3.33 15.18 -0.59
N TRP A 371 3.97 15.37 0.57
CA TRP A 371 5.40 15.71 0.62
C TRP A 371 6.32 14.57 0.18
N PRO A 372 6.12 13.32 0.64
CA PRO A 372 6.89 12.18 0.16
C PRO A 372 6.74 11.97 -1.35
N ALA A 373 5.55 12.13 -1.93
CA ALA A 373 5.34 11.96 -3.36
C ALA A 373 6.14 12.98 -4.19
N ILE A 374 6.15 14.26 -3.78
CA ILE A 374 6.93 15.34 -4.41
C ILE A 374 8.42 15.03 -4.31
N SER A 375 8.91 14.78 -3.09
CA SER A 375 10.32 14.50 -2.83
C SER A 375 10.81 13.26 -3.61
N GLN A 376 10.01 12.20 -3.67
CA GLN A 376 10.35 11.00 -4.42
C GLN A 376 10.37 11.22 -5.94
N SER A 377 9.49 12.07 -6.45
CA SER A 377 9.48 12.42 -7.88
C SER A 377 10.71 13.24 -8.27
N LEU A 378 11.09 14.21 -7.43
CA LEU A 378 12.32 14.97 -7.61
C LEU A 378 13.56 14.07 -7.52
N LYS A 379 13.59 13.18 -6.52
CA LYS A 379 14.66 12.19 -6.39
C LYS A 379 14.77 11.29 -7.63
N GLY A 380 13.65 10.85 -8.19
CA GLY A 380 13.65 10.03 -9.40
C GLY A 380 14.31 10.72 -10.60
N ILE A 381 14.19 12.04 -10.73
CA ILE A 381 14.87 12.83 -11.77
C ILE A 381 16.39 12.83 -11.52
N LEU A 382 16.80 13.06 -10.28
CA LEU A 382 18.21 13.09 -9.88
C LEU A 382 18.89 11.72 -10.03
N THR A 383 18.23 10.64 -9.60
CA THR A 383 18.85 9.31 -9.52
C THR A 383 18.83 8.56 -10.84
N ALA A 384 17.85 8.78 -11.72
CA ALA A 384 17.79 8.14 -13.04
C ALA A 384 18.79 8.75 -14.04
N GLY A 385 19.29 9.96 -13.78
CA GLY A 385 20.01 10.78 -14.74
C GLY A 385 19.04 11.43 -15.76
N PHE A 386 19.37 12.63 -16.22
CA PHE A 386 18.49 13.45 -17.06
C PHE A 386 17.91 12.68 -18.27
N ALA A 387 18.73 11.94 -19.03
CA ALA A 387 18.29 11.22 -20.22
C ALA A 387 17.22 10.14 -19.95
N ARG A 388 17.40 9.26 -18.95
CA ARG A 388 16.42 8.22 -18.61
C ARG A 388 15.17 8.79 -17.95
N ALA A 389 15.32 9.86 -17.16
CA ALA A 389 14.20 10.56 -16.54
C ALA A 389 13.25 11.17 -17.58
N PHE A 390 13.77 11.84 -18.62
CA PHE A 390 12.95 12.43 -19.69
C PHE A 390 12.19 11.38 -20.50
N VAL A 391 12.85 10.28 -20.88
CA VAL A 391 12.19 9.17 -21.61
C VAL A 391 11.08 8.55 -20.76
N TYR A 392 11.30 8.36 -19.46
CA TYR A 392 10.30 7.81 -18.54
C TYR A 392 9.11 8.77 -18.34
N ALA A 393 9.37 10.06 -18.13
CA ALA A 393 8.34 11.09 -17.98
C ALA A 393 7.45 11.21 -19.24
N GLY A 394 8.07 11.21 -20.43
CA GLY A 394 7.35 11.26 -21.71
C GLY A 394 6.39 10.08 -21.91
N ARG A 395 6.82 8.85 -21.57
CA ARG A 395 5.96 7.66 -21.63
C ARG A 395 4.76 7.77 -20.67
N LYS A 396 4.92 8.34 -19.47
CA LYS A 396 3.81 8.56 -18.53
C LYS A 396 2.83 9.61 -19.03
N LEU A 397 3.33 10.74 -19.53
CA LEU A 397 2.49 11.79 -20.10
C LEU A 397 1.66 11.26 -21.28
N LYS A 398 2.27 10.49 -22.19
CA LYS A 398 1.53 9.82 -23.29
C LYS A 398 0.39 8.94 -22.78
N LYS A 399 0.63 8.16 -21.71
CA LYS A 399 -0.43 7.34 -21.07
C LYS A 399 -1.54 8.18 -20.43
N SER A 400 -1.19 9.31 -19.81
CA SER A 400 -2.16 10.25 -19.24
C SER A 400 -3.08 10.84 -20.31
N PHE A 401 -2.53 11.25 -21.46
CA PHE A 401 -3.32 11.77 -22.58
C PHE A 401 -4.25 10.70 -23.17
N ALA A 402 -3.74 9.48 -23.41
CA ALA A 402 -4.54 8.37 -23.91
C ALA A 402 -5.67 7.95 -22.94
N GLY A 403 -5.45 8.08 -21.62
CA GLY A 403 -6.47 7.78 -20.61
C GLY A 403 -7.59 8.83 -20.49
N ARG A 404 -7.34 10.07 -20.94
CA ARG A 404 -8.34 11.16 -20.93
C ARG A 404 -9.25 11.15 -22.16
N SER A 405 -8.82 10.54 -23.27
CA SER A 405 -9.56 10.53 -24.54
C SER A 405 -10.50 9.33 -24.72
N SER A 406 -10.62 8.42 -23.75
CA SER A 406 -11.53 7.26 -23.84
C SER A 406 -12.87 7.57 -23.16
N PRO A 407 -14.00 7.66 -23.89
CA PRO A 407 -15.32 7.90 -23.28
C PRO A 407 -15.85 6.63 -22.60
N ARG A 408 -16.62 6.79 -21.52
CA ARG A 408 -17.42 5.72 -20.89
C ARG A 408 -18.25 5.02 -21.98
N LYS A 409 -18.05 3.71 -22.18
CA LYS A 409 -19.17 2.85 -22.53
C LYS A 409 -19.83 2.45 -21.21
N SER A 410 -20.96 3.08 -20.90
CA SER A 410 -21.89 2.57 -19.90
C SER A 410 -22.39 1.22 -20.37
N SER A 411 -22.23 0.19 -19.55
CA SER A 411 -22.93 -1.09 -19.67
C SER A 411 -23.54 -1.39 -18.32
#